data_AF-A0A5J4PZB4-F1
#
_entry.id   AF-A0A5J4PZB4-F1
#
_cell.length_a   1.000
_cell.length_b   1.000
_cell.length_c   1.000
_cell.angle_alpha   90.00
_cell.angle_beta   90.00
_cell.angle_gamma   90.00
#
_symmetry.space_group_name_H-M   'P 1'
#
loop_
_entity.id
_entity.type
_entity.pdbx_description
1 polymer ?
#
loop_
_entity_poly.entity_id
_entity_poly.type
_entity_poly.pdbx_seq_one_letter_code
_entity_poly.pdbx_strand_id
1 'polypeptide(L)' 'TDEEISTKIMQLLTLKTTRAKVEIVYQHLEGLHESCPNHKGDWYFSGDYPTPGGVKMVNEAFINYIEKVYQF' A
#
# COMPACT_ATOMS: atom_id res chain seq x y z
N THR A 1 -12.48 -0.83 -10.17
CA THR A 1 -11.16 -1.37 -10.57
C THR A 1 -10.08 -0.33 -10.32
N ASP A 2 -8.80 -0.70 -10.45
CA ASP A 2 -7.68 0.24 -10.32
C ASP A 2 -7.80 1.43 -11.29
N GLU A 3 -8.33 1.21 -12.51
CA GLU A 3 -8.52 2.29 -13.48
C GLU A 3 -9.60 3.29 -13.04
N GLU A 4 -10.69 2.82 -12.42
CA GLU A 4 -11.75 3.69 -11.91
C GLU A 4 -11.26 4.57 -10.76
N ILE A 5 -10.46 4.00 -9.85
CA ILE A 5 -9.85 4.74 -8.75
C ILE A 5 -8.87 5.79 -9.30
N SER A 6 -8.00 5.39 -10.22
CA SER A 6 -7.05 6.29 -10.90
C SER A 6 -7.77 7.44 -11.62
N THR A 7 -8.85 7.12 -12.34
CA THR A 7 -9.70 8.12 -13.01
C THR A 7 -10.32 9.07 -12.00
N LYS A 8 -10.82 8.57 -10.86
CA LYS A 8 -11.42 9.42 -9.83
C LYS A 8 -10.40 10.35 -9.17
N ILE A 9 -9.19 9.86 -8.91
CA ILE A 9 -8.08 10.66 -8.39
C ILE A 9 -7.76 11.79 -9.39
N MET A 10 -7.68 11.47 -10.68
CA MET A 10 -7.41 12.50 -11.70
C MET A 10 -8.51 13.55 -11.78
N GLN A 11 -9.78 13.17 -11.64
CA GLN A 11 -10.88 14.13 -11.57
C GLN A 11 -10.76 15.09 -10.37
N LEU A 12 -10.22 14.61 -9.24
CA LEU A 12 -10.04 15.43 -8.03
C LEU A 12 -8.81 16.34 -8.12
N LEU A 13 -7.72 15.87 -8.72
CA LEU A 13 -6.45 16.60 -8.81
C LEU A 13 -6.36 17.55 -10.01
N THR A 14 -7.07 17.24 -11.10
CA THR A 14 -6.99 18.05 -12.33
C THR A 14 -7.73 19.36 -12.15
N LEU A 15 -6.98 20.47 -12.14
CA LEU A 15 -7.57 21.80 -12.12
C LEU A 15 -8.36 22.07 -13.40
N LYS A 16 -9.46 22.82 -13.29
CA LYS A 16 -10.31 23.21 -14.45
C LYS A 16 -9.56 23.99 -15.54
N THR A 17 -8.45 24.62 -15.19
CA THR A 17 -7.61 25.39 -16.12
C THR A 17 -6.63 24.51 -16.92
N THR A 18 -6.50 23.23 -16.55
CA THR A 18 -5.59 22.29 -17.21
C THR A 18 -6.13 21.94 -18.60
N ARG A 19 -5.33 22.20 -19.64
CA ARG A 19 -5.71 21.95 -21.05
C ARG A 19 -5.23 20.61 -21.59
N ALA A 20 -4.29 19.96 -20.89
CA ALA A 20 -3.78 18.64 -21.25
C ALA A 20 -4.57 17.55 -20.53
N LYS A 21 -4.69 16.37 -21.17
CA LYS A 21 -5.15 15.17 -20.47
C LYS A 21 -4.08 14.78 -19.45
N VAL A 22 -4.48 14.63 -18.20
CA VAL A 22 -3.59 14.17 -17.14
C VAL A 22 -4.04 12.78 -16.71
N GLU A 23 -3.09 11.86 -16.64
CA GLU A 23 -3.28 10.51 -16.16
C GLU A 23 -2.29 10.25 -15.02
N ILE A 24 -2.67 9.39 -14.10
CA ILE A 24 -1.78 8.90 -13.05
C ILE A 24 -1.40 7.47 -13.34
N VAL A 25 -0.11 7.18 -13.26
CA VAL A 25 0.43 5.84 -13.43
C VAL A 25 0.77 5.33 -12.04
N TYR A 26 0.03 4.31 -11.60
CA TYR A 26 0.33 3.58 -10.38
C TYR A 26 0.93 2.21 -10.73
N GLN A 27 1.76 1.70 -9.82
CA GLN A 27 2.21 0.32 -9.86
C GLN A 27 1.05 -0.60 -9.48
N HIS A 28 0.69 -1.55 -10.35
CA HIS A 28 -0.29 -2.59 -10.04
C HIS A 28 0.24 -3.54 -8.96
N LEU A 29 -0.67 -4.13 -8.19
CA LEU A 29 -0.35 -5.10 -7.14
C LEU A 29 0.38 -6.32 -7.71
N GLU A 30 -0.03 -6.84 -8.87
CA GLU A 30 0.66 -7.98 -9.48
C GLU A 30 2.13 -7.65 -9.76
N GLY A 31 2.42 -6.48 -10.33
CA GLY A 31 3.79 -6.07 -10.61
C GLY A 31 4.60 -5.77 -9.35
N LEU A 32 3.96 -5.38 -8.23
CA LEU A 32 4.61 -5.30 -6.93
C LEU A 32 5.04 -6.70 -6.45
N HIS A 33 4.17 -7.70 -6.58
CA HIS A 33 4.48 -9.08 -6.20
C HIS A 33 5.59 -9.67 -7.08
N GLU A 34 5.59 -9.37 -8.39
CA GLU A 34 6.64 -9.80 -9.32
C GLU A 34 7.99 -9.15 -9.01
N SER A 35 7.99 -7.87 -8.64
CA SER A 35 9.22 -7.13 -8.31
C SER A 35 9.83 -7.57 -6.97
N CYS A 36 8.98 -8.01 -6.03
CA CYS A 36 9.36 -8.32 -4.66
C CYS A 36 8.84 -9.72 -4.21
N PRO A 37 9.24 -10.82 -4.87
CA PRO A 37 8.61 -12.14 -4.70
C PRO A 37 8.77 -12.71 -3.27
N ASN A 38 9.80 -12.27 -2.54
CA ASN A 38 10.07 -12.69 -1.18
C ASN A 38 9.41 -11.79 -0.11
N HIS A 39 8.77 -10.69 -0.50
CA HIS A 39 8.14 -9.72 0.40
C HIS A 39 6.63 -9.71 0.18
N LYS A 40 5.92 -10.58 0.90
CA LYS A 40 4.47 -10.81 0.74
C LYS A 40 3.59 -9.78 1.46
N GLY A 41 4.17 -8.72 2.01
CA GLY A 41 3.44 -7.71 2.75
C GLY A 41 2.91 -6.63 1.81
N ASP A 42 1.67 -6.77 1.34
CA ASP A 42 1.01 -5.82 0.44
C ASP A 42 -0.28 -5.19 1.02
N TRP A 43 -0.67 -5.58 2.23
CA TRP A 43 -1.93 -5.18 2.89
C TRP A 43 -2.17 -3.67 2.96
N TYR A 44 -1.11 -2.85 3.04
CA TYR A 44 -1.23 -1.39 2.97
C TYR A 44 -1.79 -0.89 1.63
N PHE A 45 -1.58 -1.65 0.56
CA PHE A 45 -2.00 -1.35 -0.81
C PHE A 45 -3.26 -2.13 -1.20
N SER A 46 -3.31 -3.44 -0.88
CA SER A 46 -4.45 -4.30 -1.20
C SER A 46 -5.65 -4.09 -0.26
N GLY A 47 -5.42 -3.54 0.94
CA GLY A 47 -6.42 -3.49 2.01
C GLY A 47 -6.76 -4.87 2.59
N ASP A 48 -6.12 -5.94 2.12
CA ASP A 48 -6.32 -7.31 2.58
C ASP A 48 -5.59 -7.51 3.91
N TYR A 49 -6.28 -7.12 4.99
CA TYR A 49 -5.81 -7.29 6.35
C TYR A 49 -6.81 -8.14 7.16
N PRO A 50 -6.33 -9.10 7.98
CA PRO A 50 -4.93 -9.44 8.20
C PRO A 50 -4.39 -10.45 7.18
N THR A 51 -3.13 -10.26 6.74
CA THR A 51 -2.45 -11.25 5.90
C THR A 51 -2.08 -12.51 6.70
N PRO A 52 -2.00 -13.69 6.06
CA PRO A 52 -1.48 -14.90 6.69
C PRO A 52 -0.08 -14.66 7.29
N GLY A 53 0.02 -14.77 8.62
CA GLY A 53 1.25 -14.48 9.36
C GLY A 53 1.47 -13.01 9.73
N GLY A 54 0.69 -12.07 9.17
CA GLY A 54 0.76 -10.64 9.50
C GLY A 54 0.47 -10.37 10.99
N VAL A 55 -0.53 -11.06 11.56
CA VAL A 55 -0.85 -10.96 13.01
C VAL A 55 0.33 -11.45 13.88
N LYS A 56 1.05 -12.47 13.44
CA LYS A 56 2.25 -12.95 14.15
C LYS A 56 3.34 -11.89 14.12
N MET A 57 3.62 -11.33 12.94
CA MET A 57 4.64 -10.30 12.76
C MET A 57 4.33 -9.02 13.55
N VAL A 58 3.07 -8.56 13.60
CA VAL A 58 2.73 -7.35 14.36
C VAL A 58 2.87 -7.57 15.87
N ASN A 59 2.51 -8.76 16.38
CA ASN A 59 2.70 -9.10 17.78
C ASN A 59 4.19 -9.19 18.15
N GLU A 60 5.01 -9.83 17.30
CA GLU A 60 6.47 -9.86 17.49
C GLU A 60 7.09 -8.47 17.44
N ALA A 61 6.66 -7.61 16.51
CA ALA A 61 7.11 -6.22 16.43
C ALA A 61 6.74 -5.44 17.70
N PHE A 62 5.53 -5.64 18.23
CA PHE A 62 5.09 -5.02 19.48
C PHE A 62 5.92 -5.47 20.68
N ILE A 63 6.14 -6.78 20.85
CA ILE A 63 6.99 -7.33 21.92
C ILE A 63 8.40 -6.73 21.83
N ASN A 64 9.01 -6.77 20.64
CA ASN A 64 10.34 -6.21 20.40
C ASN A 64 10.41 -4.71 20.74
N TYR A 65 9.38 -3.94 20.39
CA TYR A 65 9.32 -2.51 20.70
C TYR A 65 9.28 -2.28 22.21
N ILE A 66 8.43 -3.02 22.93
CA ILE A 66 8.37 -2.92 24.39
C ILE A 66 9.72 -3.31 24.99
N GLU A 67 10.26 -4.51 24.70
CA GLU A 67 11.48 -5.00 25.34
C GLU A 67 12.74 -4.18 25.01
N LYS A 68 12.85 -3.63 23.79
CA LYS A 68 14.09 -2.97 23.32
C LYS A 68 14.05 -1.46 23.41
N VAL A 69 12.87 -0.84 23.29
CA VAL A 69 12.72 0.63 23.31
C VAL A 69 12.22 1.10 24.67
N TYR A 70 11.26 0.39 25.26
CA TYR A 70 10.76 0.64 26.61
C TYR A 70 11.40 -0.35 27.58
N GLN A 71 12.69 -0.16 27.89
CA GLN A 71 13.42 -1.02 28.81
C GLN A 71 12.67 -1.15 30.15
N PHE A 72 12.21 -2.35 30.44
CA PHE A 72 11.85 -2.81 31.78
C PHE A 72 13.01 -3.60 32.39
#